data_AF-A0A7C9ESV4-F1
#
_entry.id   AF-A0A7C9ESV4-F1
#
_cell.length_a   1.000
_cell.length_b   1.000
_cell.length_c   1.000
_cell.angle_alpha   90.00
_cell.angle_beta   90.00
_cell.angle_gamma   90.00
#
_symmetry.space_group_name_H-M   'P 1'
#
loop_
_entity.id
_entity.type
_entity.pdbx_description
1 polymer ?
#
loop_
_entity_poly.entity_id
_entity_poly.type
_entity_poly.pdbx_seq_one_letter_code
_entity_poly.pdbx_strand_id
1 'polypeptide(L)'
;EELISLPKECLHHLFSLCIEDSKLSSFSGLGEVFKNLHSLRHLDLSSCSSLRSLSGGLEHLTTLEKLVIWGADELDFSADEEMEEGMPWKALKNLQSLQLGWTSKLVALPNGL
;
A
#
# COMPACT_ATOMS: atom_id res chain seq x y z
N GLU A 1 8.13 -10.57 -8.71
CA GLU A 1 9.06 -9.97 -9.71
C GLU A 1 8.36 -9.33 -10.91
N GLU A 2 7.05 -9.53 -11.13
CA GLU A 2 6.39 -9.04 -12.36
C GLU A 2 6.05 -7.53 -12.38
N LEU A 3 5.82 -6.89 -11.23
CA LEU A 3 5.46 -5.46 -11.17
C LEU A 3 6.58 -4.52 -11.65
N ILE A 4 7.85 -4.95 -11.59
CA ILE A 4 9.02 -4.16 -12.03
C ILE A 4 9.10 -4.08 -13.57
N SER A 5 8.39 -4.97 -14.27
CA SER A 5 8.35 -5.03 -15.75
C SER A 5 7.27 -4.15 -16.37
N LEU A 6 6.43 -3.49 -15.56
CA LEU A 6 5.37 -2.62 -16.08
C LEU A 6 5.98 -1.36 -16.71
N PRO A 7 5.55 -0.96 -17.93
CA PRO A 7 6.01 0.26 -18.57
C PRO A 7 5.60 1.46 -17.73
N LYS A 8 6.58 2.13 -17.14
CA LYS A 8 6.40 3.27 -16.24
C LYS A 8 5.63 4.41 -16.93
N GLU A 9 5.77 4.52 -18.25
CA GLU A 9 5.12 5.55 -19.06
C GLU A 9 3.60 5.37 -19.14
N CYS A 10 3.01 4.22 -18.84
CA CYS A 10 1.55 4.04 -18.88
C CYS A 10 0.88 4.17 -17.50
N LEU A 11 1.67 4.22 -16.43
CA LEU A 11 1.18 4.17 -15.05
C LEU A 11 0.57 5.51 -14.58
N HIS A 12 0.92 6.63 -15.20
CA HIS A 12 0.44 7.95 -14.78
C HIS A 12 -1.07 8.15 -14.96
N HIS A 13 -1.74 7.34 -15.80
CA HIS A 13 -3.20 7.34 -15.96
C HIS A 13 -3.89 6.21 -15.19
N LEU A 14 -3.14 5.36 -14.50
CA LEU A 14 -3.73 4.22 -13.79
C LEU A 14 -4.58 4.73 -12.63
N PHE A 15 -5.88 4.43 -12.69
CA PHE A 15 -6.85 4.86 -11.69
C PHE A 15 -7.03 3.83 -10.57
N SER A 16 -6.94 2.54 -10.91
CA SER A 16 -7.13 1.43 -9.98
C SER A 16 -6.04 0.39 -10.18
N LEU A 17 -5.50 -0.13 -9.08
CA LEU A 17 -4.47 -1.16 -9.06
C LEU A 17 -4.90 -2.24 -8.07
N CYS A 18 -4.92 -3.48 -8.53
CA CYS A 18 -5.09 -4.65 -7.69
C CYS A 18 -3.77 -5.42 -7.67
N ILE A 19 -3.27 -5.76 -6.49
CA ILE A 19 -2.10 -6.59 -6.28
C ILE A 19 -2.53 -7.78 -5.43
N GLU A 20 -2.48 -8.97 -6.04
CA GLU A 20 -2.70 -10.24 -5.37
C GLU A 20 -1.43 -11.06 -5.49
N ASP A 21 -0.49 -10.86 -4.56
CA ASP A 21 0.77 -11.61 -4.53
C ASP A 21 1.11 -12.06 -3.11
N SER A 22 0.92 -13.35 -2.86
CA SER A 22 1.27 -14.00 -1.58
C SER A 22 2.75 -13.90 -1.22
N LYS A 23 3.64 -13.60 -2.18
CA LYS A 23 5.09 -13.43 -1.97
C LYS A 23 5.49 -11.98 -1.75
N LEU A 24 4.58 -11.03 -1.94
CA LEU A 24 4.87 -9.62 -1.70
C LEU A 24 5.06 -9.40 -0.20
N SER A 25 6.28 -9.07 0.20
CA SER A 25 6.63 -8.87 1.61
C SER A 25 6.80 -7.41 2.01
N SER A 26 7.12 -6.53 1.05
CA SER A 26 7.26 -5.08 1.27
C SER A 26 7.08 -4.28 -0.02
N PHE A 27 6.86 -2.98 0.11
CA PHE A 27 6.85 -2.04 -1.03
C PHE A 27 8.21 -1.39 -1.33
N SER A 28 9.25 -1.66 -0.55
CA SER A 28 10.58 -1.07 -0.77
C SER A 28 11.16 -1.32 -2.17
N GLY A 29 10.88 -2.46 -2.78
CA GLY A 29 11.26 -2.77 -4.17
C GLY A 29 10.34 -2.17 -5.25
N LEU A 30 9.19 -1.63 -4.84
CA LEU A 30 8.14 -1.08 -5.71
C LEU A 30 8.00 0.44 -5.58
N GLY A 31 8.75 1.09 -4.69
CA GLY A 31 8.64 2.53 -4.44
C GLY A 31 8.75 3.38 -5.71
N GLU A 32 9.67 3.04 -6.61
CA GLU A 32 9.80 3.71 -7.91
C GLU A 32 8.58 3.54 -8.83
N VAL A 33 7.85 2.43 -8.71
CA VAL A 33 6.60 2.20 -9.45
C VAL A 33 5.50 3.07 -8.83
N PHE A 34 5.35 3.05 -7.51
CA PHE A 34 4.36 3.85 -6.79
C PHE A 34 4.55 5.36 -6.96
N LYS A 35 5.79 5.83 -7.12
CA LYS A 35 6.08 7.23 -7.47
C LYS A 35 5.43 7.66 -8.78
N ASN A 36 5.25 6.77 -9.74
CA ASN A 36 4.66 7.08 -11.04
C ASN A 36 3.12 6.97 -11.05
N LEU A 37 2.51 6.51 -9.96
CA LEU A 37 1.07 6.26 -9.83
C LEU A 37 0.29 7.48 -9.32
N HIS A 38 0.54 8.65 -9.91
CA HIS A 38 -0.05 9.93 -9.46
C HIS A 38 -1.58 10.00 -9.58
N SER A 39 -2.19 9.27 -10.51
CA SER A 39 -3.65 9.25 -10.72
C SER A 39 -4.36 8.15 -9.94
N LEU A 40 -3.62 7.32 -9.20
CA LEU A 40 -4.19 6.14 -8.56
C LEU A 40 -5.15 6.55 -7.43
N ARG A 41 -6.41 6.14 -7.56
CA ARG A 41 -7.45 6.37 -6.56
C ARG A 41 -7.77 5.12 -5.77
N HIS A 42 -7.66 3.95 -6.38
CA HIS A 42 -8.02 2.69 -5.72
C HIS A 42 -6.82 1.74 -5.71
N LEU A 43 -6.48 1.25 -4.52
CA LEU A 43 -5.48 0.23 -4.30
C LEU A 43 -6.09 -0.94 -3.54
N ASP A 44 -5.96 -2.13 -4.10
CA ASP A 44 -6.39 -3.37 -3.51
C ASP A 44 -5.17 -4.29 -3.29
N LEU A 45 -4.96 -4.72 -2.05
CA LEU A 45 -3.87 -5.57 -1.60
C LEU A 45 -4.41 -6.89 -1.02
N SER A 46 -5.54 -7.37 -1.57
CA SER A 46 -6.12 -8.64 -1.16
C SER A 46 -5.15 -9.81 -1.38
N SER A 47 -5.16 -10.77 -0.44
CA SER A 47 -4.36 -12.00 -0.50
C SER A 47 -2.83 -11.80 -0.49
N CYS A 48 -2.34 -10.64 -0.03
CA CYS A 48 -0.91 -10.39 0.18
C CYS A 48 -0.43 -10.90 1.55
N SER A 49 -0.48 -12.21 1.77
CA SER A 49 -0.29 -12.83 3.09
C SER A 49 1.09 -12.61 3.72
N SER A 50 2.14 -12.49 2.91
CA SER A 50 3.52 -12.25 3.40
C SER A 50 3.84 -10.77 3.61
N LEU A 51 2.90 -9.85 3.33
CA LEU A 51 3.13 -8.42 3.39
C LEU A 51 3.35 -7.99 4.84
N ARG A 52 4.49 -7.38 5.15
CA ARG A 52 4.87 -7.00 6.52
C ARG A 52 4.75 -5.52 6.81
N SER A 53 4.96 -4.69 5.79
CA SER A 53 5.00 -3.23 5.90
C SER A 53 4.56 -2.60 4.59
N LEU A 54 3.95 -1.42 4.68
CA LEU A 54 3.52 -0.60 3.54
C LEU A 54 4.45 0.60 3.30
N SER A 55 5.52 0.72 4.09
CA SER A 55 6.53 1.77 3.95
C SER A 55 7.26 1.71 2.60
N GLY A 56 7.74 2.87 2.13
CA GLY A 56 8.51 2.97 0.89
C GLY A 56 7.68 2.90 -0.40
N GLY A 57 6.34 2.90 -0.31
CA GLY A 57 5.46 2.96 -1.47
C GLY A 57 4.18 3.76 -1.23
N LEU A 58 3.49 3.50 -0.11
CA LEU A 58 2.21 4.12 0.21
C LEU A 58 2.32 5.65 0.39
N GLU A 59 3.47 6.13 0.84
CA GLU A 59 3.81 7.56 1.01
C GLU A 59 3.69 8.37 -0.28
N HIS A 60 3.83 7.72 -1.44
CA HIS A 60 3.76 8.38 -2.73
C HIS A 60 2.32 8.46 -3.28
N LEU A 61 1.39 7.69 -2.73
CA LEU A 61 0.00 7.56 -3.20
C LEU A 61 -0.91 8.62 -2.58
N THR A 62 -0.52 9.88 -2.68
CA THR A 62 -1.22 11.03 -2.05
C THR A 62 -2.64 11.28 -2.56
N THR A 63 -2.97 10.73 -3.73
CA THR A 63 -4.30 10.88 -4.35
C THR A 63 -5.23 9.70 -4.07
N LEU A 64 -4.77 8.70 -3.32
CA LEU A 64 -5.55 7.49 -3.04
C LEU A 64 -6.84 7.83 -2.26
N GLU A 65 -7.96 7.32 -2.76
CA GLU A 65 -9.31 7.50 -2.20
C GLU A 65 -9.82 6.21 -1.56
N LYS A 66 -9.39 5.03 -2.05
CA LYS A 66 -9.78 3.73 -1.51
C LYS A 66 -8.57 2.81 -1.34
N LEU A 67 -8.47 2.21 -0.16
CA LEU A 67 -7.49 1.19 0.18
C LEU A 67 -8.20 -0.05 0.73
N VAL A 68 -7.93 -1.21 0.12
CA VAL A 68 -8.41 -2.52 0.56
C VAL A 68 -7.20 -3.37 0.93
N ILE A 69 -7.20 -3.92 2.15
CA ILE A 69 -6.15 -4.83 2.64
C ILE A 69 -6.82 -6.03 3.27
N TRP A 70 -6.92 -7.11 2.49
CA TRP A 70 -7.58 -8.34 2.92
C TRP A 70 -6.60 -9.51 2.93
N GLY A 71 -6.59 -10.33 3.99
CA GLY A 71 -5.72 -11.52 4.04
C GLY A 71 -4.22 -11.21 4.17
N ALA A 72 -3.86 -10.05 4.71
CA ALA A 72 -2.47 -9.65 4.99
C ALA A 72 -2.10 -10.03 6.43
N ASP A 73 -1.80 -11.31 6.64
CA ASP A 73 -1.58 -11.89 7.98
C ASP A 73 -0.27 -11.45 8.63
N GLU A 74 0.78 -11.23 7.84
CA GLU A 74 2.06 -10.78 8.38
C GLU A 74 2.13 -9.26 8.61
N LEU A 75 1.14 -8.50 8.15
CA LEU A 75 1.17 -7.03 8.10
C LEU A 75 1.06 -6.46 9.51
N ASP A 76 2.10 -5.72 9.89
CA ASP A 76 2.16 -5.02 11.16
C ASP A 76 1.94 -3.52 10.94
N PHE A 77 0.80 -3.03 11.41
CA PHE A 77 0.42 -1.62 11.29
C PHE A 77 1.22 -0.70 12.23
N SER A 78 1.91 -1.27 13.23
CA SER A 78 2.73 -0.54 14.20
C SER A 78 4.21 -0.48 13.81
N ALA A 79 4.69 -1.39 12.95
CA ALA A 79 6.08 -1.42 12.51
C ALA A 79 6.51 -0.14 11.76
N ASP A 80 5.55 0.55 11.15
CA ASP A 80 5.79 1.78 10.39
C ASP A 80 5.75 3.06 11.27
N GLU A 81 5.59 2.93 12.60
CA GLU A 81 5.58 4.07 13.55
C GLU A 81 6.97 4.49 14.00
N GLU A 82 7.96 3.59 13.94
CA GLU A 82 9.32 3.81 14.44
C GLU A 82 10.28 4.45 13.40
N MET A 83 9.84 4.60 12.15
CA MET A 83 10.67 5.12 11.06
C MET A 83 10.54 6.66 10.90
N GLU A 84 11.67 7.36 10.74
CA GLU A 84 11.72 8.82 10.51
C GLU A 84 11.10 9.24 9.17
N GLU A 85 11.06 8.34 8.18
CA GLU A 85 10.25 8.49 6.95
C GLU A 85 8.78 8.31 7.33
N GLY A 86 8.16 9.45 7.67
CA GLY A 86 6.95 9.49 8.48
C GLY A 86 5.82 8.57 8.02
N MET A 87 5.33 7.77 8.96
CA MET A 87 4.04 7.05 8.97
C MET A 87 3.31 7.07 7.61
N PRO A 88 3.40 6.00 6.81
CA PRO A 88 2.95 5.97 5.40
C PRO A 88 1.48 6.38 5.23
N TRP A 89 0.68 6.16 6.26
CA TRP A 89 -0.73 6.52 6.35
C TRP A 89 -0.99 8.03 6.31
N LYS A 90 -0.07 8.87 6.82
CA LYS A 90 -0.21 10.34 6.81
C LYS A 90 -0.21 10.93 5.40
N ALA A 91 0.34 10.22 4.43
CA ALA A 91 0.35 10.66 3.04
C ALA A 91 -1.04 10.53 2.39
N LEU A 92 -1.91 9.67 2.91
CA LEU A 92 -3.21 9.33 2.34
C LEU A 92 -4.31 10.36 2.68
N LYS A 93 -4.04 11.63 2.40
CA LYS A 93 -4.92 12.76 2.76
C LYS A 93 -6.29 12.75 2.10
N ASN A 94 -6.44 12.01 1.00
CA ASN A 94 -7.68 11.90 0.24
C ASN A 94 -8.42 10.59 0.49
N LEU A 95 -7.98 9.78 1.46
CA LEU A 95 -8.57 8.47 1.73
C LEU A 95 -10.01 8.65 2.24
N GLN A 96 -10.95 8.06 1.51
CA GLN A 96 -12.39 8.08 1.83
C GLN A 96 -12.89 6.71 2.26
N SER A 97 -12.22 5.63 1.83
CA SER A 97 -12.62 4.27 2.14
C SER A 97 -11.41 3.42 2.50
N LEU A 98 -11.40 2.91 3.73
CA LEU A 98 -10.44 1.92 4.20
C LEU A 98 -11.17 0.63 4.53
N GLN A 99 -10.76 -0.48 3.93
CA GLN A 99 -11.29 -1.80 4.23
C GLN A 99 -10.16 -2.71 4.69
N LEU A 100 -10.26 -3.17 5.93
CA LEU A 100 -9.33 -4.13 6.53
C LEU A 100 -10.12 -5.38 6.88
N GLY A 101 -9.65 -6.54 6.44
CA GLY A 101 -10.37 -7.81 6.61
C GLY A 101 -9.42 -8.99 6.60
N TRP A 102 -9.71 -10.03 7.38
CA TRP A 102 -8.83 -11.20 7.45
C TRP A 102 -7.35 -10.84 7.71
N THR A 103 -7.10 -9.82 8.52
CA THR A 103 -5.75 -9.45 8.98
C THR A 103 -5.61 -9.92 10.42
N SER A 104 -4.75 -10.90 10.67
CA SER A 104 -4.62 -11.52 12.00
C SER A 104 -3.87 -10.65 13.02
N LYS A 105 -3.12 -9.64 12.58
CA LYS A 105 -2.31 -8.75 13.43
C LYS A 105 -2.92 -7.36 13.69
N LEU A 106 -4.10 -7.06 13.16
CA LEU A 106 -4.72 -5.76 13.35
C LEU A 106 -5.30 -5.65 14.77
N VAL A 107 -4.54 -5.03 15.68
CA VAL A 107 -4.99 -4.74 17.06
C VAL A 107 -5.58 -3.33 17.18
N ALA A 108 -5.05 -2.39 16.40
CA ALA A 108 -5.50 -1.00 16.34
C ALA A 108 -5.33 -0.47 14.91
N LEU A 109 -6.04 0.61 14.59
CA LEU A 109 -5.80 1.32 13.33
C LEU A 109 -4.44 2.03 13.40
N PRO A 110 -3.71 2.11 12.27
CA PRO A 110 -2.42 2.77 12.20
C PRO A 110 -2.55 4.27 12.51
N ASN A 111 -1.56 4.81 13.20
CA ASN A 111 -1.49 6.23 13.50
C ASN A 111 -1.28 7.06 12.22
N GLY A 112 -1.95 8.22 12.15
CA GLY A 112 -1.84 9.15 11.02
C GLY A 112 -2.91 8.99 9.93
N LEU A 113 -3.89 8.11 10.14
CA LEU A 113 -5.16 8.09 9.40
C LEU A 113 -6.11 9.22 9.83
#